data_AF-A0A951AYX9-F1
#
_entry.id   AF-A0A951AYX9-F1
#
_cell.length_a   1.000
_cell.length_b   1.000
_cell.length_c   1.000
_cell.angle_alpha   90.00
_cell.angle_beta   90.00
_cell.angle_gamma   90.00
#
_symmetry.space_group_name_H-M   'P 1'
#
loop_
_entity.id
_entity.type
_entity.pdbx_description
1 polymer ?
#
loop_
_entity_poly.entity_id
_entity_poly.type
_entity_poly.pdbx_seq_one_letter_code
_entity_poly.pdbx_strand_id
1 'polypeptide(L)' 'MLTNWNHLSNALQLTVTRAALQHAAHCIASQAEALASEMEDGALTDRGGPDALRLLAAVVRLAGGEEMAAAGHA' A
#
# COMPACT_ATOMS: atom_id res chain seq x y z
N MET A 1 20.69 -8.84 -14.54
CA MET A 1 19.72 -9.83 -15.04
C MET A 1 18.67 -10.03 -13.98
N LEU A 2 17.39 -9.76 -14.27
CA LEU A 2 16.31 -10.17 -13.38
C LEU A 2 16.28 -11.70 -13.38
N THR A 3 16.43 -12.31 -12.22
CA THR A 3 16.15 -13.74 -12.02
C THR A 3 14.76 -14.01 -12.57
N ASN A 4 14.62 -14.98 -13.49
CA ASN A 4 13.34 -15.29 -14.09
C ASN A 4 12.37 -15.72 -12.97
N TRP A 5 11.31 -14.93 -12.77
CA TRP A 5 10.30 -15.08 -11.70
C TRP A 5 9.83 -16.52 -11.54
N ASN A 6 9.62 -17.21 -12.66
CA ASN A 6 9.11 -18.57 -12.71
C ASN A 6 10.12 -19.62 -12.19
N HIS A 7 11.38 -19.27 -11.99
CA HIS A 7 12.40 -20.15 -11.40
C HIS A 7 12.53 -19.98 -9.88
N LEU A 8 11.87 -18.99 -9.29
CA LEU A 8 11.83 -18.83 -7.84
C LEU A 8 10.89 -19.86 -7.24
N SER A 9 11.21 -20.37 -6.04
CA SER A 9 10.28 -21.24 -5.31
C SER A 9 9.00 -20.48 -4.95
N ASN A 10 7.88 -21.19 -4.80
CA ASN A 10 6.60 -20.57 -4.42
C ASN A 10 6.71 -19.76 -3.11
N ALA A 11 7.50 -20.24 -2.15
CA ALA A 11 7.76 -19.52 -0.91
C ALA A 11 8.48 -18.19 -1.17
N LEU A 12 9.47 -18.16 -2.08
CA LEU A 12 10.17 -16.93 -2.40
C LEU A 12 9.30 -15.98 -3.22
N GLN A 13 8.53 -16.48 -4.18
CA GLN A 13 7.55 -15.68 -4.93
C GLN A 13 6.55 -15.02 -3.98
N LEU A 14 5.99 -15.79 -3.03
CA LEU A 14 5.05 -15.26 -2.05
C LEU A 14 5.69 -14.18 -1.15
N THR A 15 6.92 -14.41 -0.68
CA THR A 15 7.66 -13.42 0.11
C THR A 15 7.89 -12.13 -0.67
N VAL A 16 8.31 -12.23 -1.93
CA VAL A 16 8.53 -11.07 -2.79
C VAL A 16 7.22 -10.34 -3.08
N THR A 17 6.14 -11.06 -3.40
CA THR A 17 4.82 -10.46 -3.61
C THR A 17 4.33 -9.74 -2.36
N ARG A 18 4.49 -10.34 -1.17
CA ARG A 18 4.10 -9.71 0.09
C ARG A 18 4.88 -8.43 0.34
N ALA A 19 6.21 -8.45 0.16
CA ALA A 19 7.04 -7.27 0.30
C ALA A 19 6.67 -6.17 -0.72
N ALA A 20 6.37 -6.55 -1.96
CA ALA A 20 5.93 -5.61 -2.99
C ALA A 20 4.58 -4.97 -2.65
N LEU A 21 3.62 -5.74 -2.11
CA LEU A 21 2.33 -5.24 -1.67
C LEU A 21 2.46 -4.31 -0.45
N GLN A 22 3.31 -4.65 0.52
CA GLN A 22 3.62 -3.79 1.66
C GLN A 22 4.21 -2.46 1.20
N HIS A 23 5.14 -2.51 0.25
CA HIS A 23 5.73 -1.31 -0.34
C HIS A 23 4.69 -0.47 -1.10
N ALA A 24 3.85 -1.12 -1.91
CA ALA A 24 2.77 -0.43 -2.63
C ALA A 24 1.79 0.25 -1.68
N ALA A 25 1.38 -0.43 -0.60
CA ALA A 25 0.52 0.14 0.43
C ALA A 25 1.17 1.38 1.08
N HIS A 26 2.46 1.29 1.42
CA HIS A 26 3.20 2.42 1.96
C HIS A 26 3.20 3.62 1.00
N CYS A 27 3.50 3.40 -0.28
CA CYS A 27 3.49 4.45 -1.30
C CYS A 27 2.11 5.10 -1.46
N ILE A 28 1.04 4.30 -1.53
CA ILE A 28 -0.33 4.80 -1.68
C ILE A 28 -0.72 5.66 -0.47
N ALA A 29 -0.46 5.19 0.74
CA ALA A 29 -0.78 5.95 1.95
C ALA A 29 -0.03 7.29 2.01
N SER A 30 1.27 7.30 1.67
CA SER A 30 2.06 8.52 1.62
C SER A 30 1.55 9.51 0.56
N GLN A 31 1.14 9.03 -0.62
CA GLN A 31 0.58 9.89 -1.65
C GLN A 31 -0.77 10.48 -1.25
N ALA A 32 -1.62 9.70 -0.59
CA ALA A 32 -2.91 10.19 -0.10
C ALA A 32 -2.72 11.33 0.94
N GLU A 33 -1.74 11.21 1.84
CA GLU A 33 -1.41 12.29 2.79
C GLU A 33 -0.86 13.53 2.10
N ALA A 34 0.03 13.37 1.11
CA ALA A 34 0.54 14.50 0.33
C ALA A 34 -0.61 15.24 -0.36
N LEU A 35 -1.52 14.51 -1.01
CA LEU A 35 -2.69 15.11 -1.64
C LEU A 35 -3.61 15.82 -0.64
N ALA A 36 -3.77 15.28 0.57
CA ALA A 36 -4.55 15.93 1.62
C ALA A 36 -3.94 17.27 2.02
N SER A 37 -2.62 17.35 2.16
CA SER A 37 -1.90 18.60 2.43
C SER A 37 -2.11 19.62 1.32
N GLU A 38 -1.94 19.22 0.06
CA GLU A 38 -2.15 20.10 -1.09
C GLU A 38 -3.59 20.62 -1.18
N MET A 39 -4.58 19.81 -0.77
CA MET A 39 -5.97 20.25 -0.69
C MET A 39 -6.20 21.28 0.42
N GLU A 40 -5.57 21.10 1.59
CA GLU A 40 -5.65 22.06 2.71
C GLU A 40 -5.01 23.40 2.38
N ASP A 41 -3.90 23.35 1.63
CA ASP A 41 -3.21 24.54 1.14
C ASP A 41 -3.97 25.23 -0.02
N GLY A 42 -5.09 24.65 -0.46
CA GLY A 42 -5.95 25.19 -1.53
C GLY A 42 -5.38 25.00 -2.94
N ALA A 43 -4.33 24.20 -3.10
CA ALA A 43 -3.73 23.89 -4.40
C ALA A 43 -4.55 22.87 -5.20
N LEU A 44 -5.40 22.08 -4.54
CA LEU A 44 -6.28 21.08 -5.15
C LEU A 44 -7.76 21.34 -4.83
N THR A 45 -8.63 21.08 -5.81
CA THR A 45 -10.09 21.21 -5.63
C THR A 45 -10.64 20.13 -4.70
N ASP A 46 -11.46 20.54 -3.73
CA ASP A 46 -12.12 19.62 -2.82
C ASP A 46 -13.17 18.74 -3.53
N ARG A 47 -12.92 17.42 -3.54
CA ARG A 47 -13.78 16.37 -4.13
C ARG A 47 -14.08 15.25 -3.12
N GLY A 48 -14.12 15.56 -1.83
CA GLY A 48 -14.34 14.59 -0.75
C GLY A 48 -13.57 14.87 0.53
N GLY A 49 -12.75 15.92 0.54
CA GLY A 49 -12.04 16.45 1.69
C GLY A 49 -10.68 15.79 1.94
N PRO A 50 -9.75 16.52 2.58
CA PRO A 50 -8.48 15.97 3.04
C PRO A 50 -8.67 14.81 4.04
N ASP A 51 -9.76 14.81 4.80
CA ASP A 51 -10.09 13.75 5.76
C ASP A 51 -10.38 12.40 5.09
N ALA A 52 -10.99 12.39 3.90
CA ALA A 52 -11.21 11.14 3.15
C ALA A 52 -9.89 10.52 2.68
N LEU A 53 -8.92 11.35 2.28
CA LEU A 53 -7.58 10.89 1.90
C LEU A 53 -6.80 10.37 3.11
N ARG A 54 -6.93 11.01 4.27
CA ARG A 54 -6.33 10.51 5.53
C ARG A 54 -6.95 9.19 5.97
N LEU A 55 -8.26 9.04 5.84
CA LEU A 55 -8.94 7.78 6.10
C LEU A 55 -8.43 6.68 5.16
N LEU A 56 -8.29 6.97 3.86
CA LEU A 56 -7.71 6.04 2.90
C LEU A 56 -6.28 5.63 3.30
N ALA A 57 -5.42 6.60 3.65
CA ALA A 57 -4.06 6.33 4.09
C ALA A 57 -4.03 5.40 5.32
N ALA A 58 -4.92 5.64 6.30
CA ALA A 58 -5.03 4.80 7.49
C ALA A 58 -5.47 3.37 7.16
N VAL A 59 -6.48 3.20 6.31
CA VAL A 59 -6.98 1.88 5.87
C VAL A 59 -5.90 1.12 5.10
N VAL A 60 -5.20 1.78 4.18
CA VAL A 60 -4.14 1.16 3.39
C VAL A 60 -2.95 0.73 4.26
N ARG A 61 -2.57 1.54 5.26
CA ARG A 61 -1.52 1.15 6.22
C ARG A 61 -1.93 -0.05 7.07
N LEU A 62 -3.18 -0.09 7.51
CA LEU A 62 -3.70 -1.24 8.25
C LEU A 62 -3.62 -2.51 7.38
N ALA A 63 -4.08 -2.44 6.13
CA ALA A 63 -4.05 -3.56 5.19
C ALA A 63 -2.62 -3.99 4.81
N GLY A 64 -1.66 -3.07 4.76
CA GLY A 64 -0.25 -3.37 4.49
C GLY A 64 0.56 -3.79 5.72
N GLY A 65 0.13 -3.42 6.93
CA GLY A 65 0.85 -3.64 8.18
C GLY A 65 0.43 -4.90 8.93
N GLU A 66 -0.82 -5.35 8.80
CA GLU A 66 -1.16 -6.70 9.23
C GLU A 66 -0.35 -7.67 8.36
N GLU A 67 0.45 -8.49 9.04
CA GLU A 67 0.95 -9.74 8.51
C GLU A 67 -0.28 -10.49 8.03
N MET A 68 -0.66 -10.30 6.76
CA MET A 68 -1.84 -10.89 6.14
C MET A 68 -1.77 -12.37 6.46
N ALA A 69 -2.48 -12.75 7.53
CA ALA A 69 -2.14 -13.90 8.34
C ALA A 69 -2.07 -15.04 7.36
N ALA A 70 -0.91 -15.71 7.32
CA ALA A 70 -0.63 -16.71 6.31
C ALA A 70 -1.87 -17.62 6.22
N ALA A 71 -2.63 -17.48 5.13
CA ALA A 71 -3.74 -18.36 4.82
C ALA A 71 -3.11 -19.68 4.36
N GLY A 72 -2.45 -20.34 5.31
CA GLY A 72 -1.87 -21.67 5.23
C GLY A 72 -2.82 -22.58 5.96
N HIS A 73 -3.85 -23.00 5.22
CA HIS A 73 -4.65 -24.23 5.36
C HIS A 73 -4.30 -25.12 6.57
N ALA A 74 -5.30 -25.30 7.45
CA ALA A 74 -5.35 -26.36 8.45
C ALA A 74 -5.59 -27.73 7.79
#